data_AF-A0A8T3XEV5-F1
#
_entry.id   AF-A0A8T3XEV5-F1
#
_cell.length_a   1.000
_cell.length_b   1.000
_cell.length_c   1.000
_cell.angle_alpha   90.00
_cell.angle_beta   90.00
_cell.angle_gamma   90.00
#
_symmetry.space_group_name_H-M   'P 1'
#
loop_
_entity.id
_entity.type
_entity.pdbx_description
1 polymer ?
#
loop_
_entity_poly.entity_id
_entity_poly.type
_entity_poly.pdbx_seq_one_letter_code
_entity_poly.pdbx_strand_id
1 'polypeptide(L)'
;MFACQGNRKAKKIVVNKKIPTKVALDIDTEDYLMGLCDLTGELVRKAVNEVIIKNFDSAVEIKSLVEEIYGEFLNFNLRNGELRKKSDQIKWNLKKLEDVVFEIKMKGMLR
;
A
#
# COMPACT_ATOMS: atom_id res chain seq x y z
N MET A 1 21.64 -18.18 26.51
CA MET A 1 22.60 -17.83 25.43
C MET A 1 21.89 -18.23 24.13
N PHE A 2 21.27 -17.39 23.32
CA PHE A 2 21.45 -15.98 23.00
C PHE A 2 20.10 -15.25 22.98
N ALA A 3 20.06 -14.09 23.63
CA ALA A 3 19.03 -13.09 23.42
C ALA A 3 19.32 -12.39 22.09
N CYS A 4 18.39 -12.45 21.14
CA CYS A 4 18.39 -11.51 20.03
C CYS A 4 17.29 -10.49 20.30
N GLN A 5 17.66 -9.46 21.06
CA GLN A 5 16.93 -8.19 21.11
C GLN A 5 17.01 -7.55 19.72
N GLY A 6 16.11 -7.97 18.83
CA GLY A 6 15.90 -7.31 17.54
C GLY A 6 14.90 -6.18 17.73
N ASN A 7 15.42 -4.96 17.85
CA ASN A 7 14.70 -3.70 17.92
C ASN A 7 13.76 -3.52 16.71
N ARG A 8 12.58 -4.13 16.76
CA ARG A 8 11.49 -3.90 15.79
C ARG A 8 10.81 -2.57 16.10
N LYS A 9 11.54 -1.46 15.96
CA LYS A 9 10.90 -0.21 15.56
C LYS A 9 10.59 -0.35 14.07
N ALA A 10 9.55 -1.14 13.75
CA ALA A 10 8.81 -0.95 12.52
C ALA A 10 8.29 0.48 12.59
N LYS A 11 9.03 1.44 12.02
CA LYS A 11 8.56 2.80 11.82
C LYS A 11 7.22 2.63 11.13
N LYS A 12 6.14 3.05 11.79
CA LYS A 12 4.79 3.10 11.20
C LYS A 12 4.93 3.80 9.85
N ILE A 13 4.82 3.06 8.75
CA ILE A 13 5.00 3.61 7.40
C ILE A 13 3.85 4.59 7.07
N VAL A 14 2.70 4.38 7.73
CA VAL A 14 1.57 5.31 7.76
C VAL A 14 1.40 5.79 9.20
N VAL A 15 1.92 6.98 9.51
CA VAL A 15 1.62 7.67 10.77
C VAL A 15 0.43 8.59 10.48
N ASN A 16 -0.69 8.41 11.18
CA ASN A 16 -1.89 9.25 11.06
C ASN A 16 -2.42 9.39 9.61
N LYS A 17 -2.45 8.30 8.85
CA LYS A 17 -2.90 8.26 7.44
C LYS A 17 -2.04 9.10 6.47
N LYS A 18 -0.84 9.55 6.87
CA LYS A 18 0.06 10.31 5.99
C LYS A 18 1.24 9.46 5.54
N ILE A 19 1.46 9.46 4.23
CA ILE A 19 2.67 8.93 3.61
C ILE A 19 3.80 9.96 3.80
N PRO A 20 4.97 9.59 4.33
CA PRO A 20 6.09 10.51 4.49
C PRO A 20 6.57 11.01 3.11
N THR A 21 6.95 12.27 3.01
CA THR A 21 7.47 12.82 1.75
C THR A 21 8.92 12.39 1.52
N LYS A 22 9.38 12.43 0.26
CA LYS A 22 10.79 12.15 -0.08
C LYS A 22 11.79 13.00 0.71
N VAL A 23 11.42 14.27 0.98
CA VAL A 23 12.24 15.21 1.77
C VAL A 23 12.35 14.76 3.23
N ALA A 24 11.26 14.26 3.80
CA ALA A 24 11.27 13.74 5.17
C ALA A 24 12.07 12.44 5.31
N LEU A 25 12.24 11.70 4.20
CA LEU A 25 13.02 10.46 4.16
C LEU A 25 14.47 10.66 3.74
N ASP A 26 14.83 11.85 3.26
CA ASP A 26 16.17 12.17 2.71
C ASP A 26 16.62 11.18 1.62
N ILE A 27 15.73 10.96 0.64
CA ILE A 27 15.98 10.04 -0.49
C ILE A 27 15.64 10.69 -1.84
N ASP A 28 16.22 10.12 -2.89
CA ASP A 28 15.97 10.53 -4.26
C ASP A 28 14.55 10.19 -4.73
N THR A 29 14.10 10.90 -5.76
CA THR A 29 12.75 10.78 -6.28
C THR A 29 12.47 9.37 -6.82
N GLU A 30 13.44 8.75 -7.51
CA GLU A 30 13.26 7.39 -8.05
C GLU A 30 13.11 6.35 -6.94
N ASP A 31 13.99 6.38 -5.92
CA ASP A 31 13.91 5.49 -4.76
C ASP A 31 12.59 5.66 -3.99
N TYR A 32 12.13 6.91 -3.85
CA TYR A 32 10.84 7.21 -3.24
C TYR A 32 9.67 6.58 -4.01
N LEU A 33 9.63 6.76 -5.34
CA LEU A 33 8.57 6.19 -6.19
C LEU A 33 8.64 4.66 -6.22
N MET A 34 9.84 4.07 -6.24
CA MET A 34 10.03 2.62 -6.14
C MET A 34 9.51 2.08 -4.80
N GLY A 35 9.77 2.79 -3.69
CA GLY A 35 9.26 2.47 -2.37
C GLY A 35 7.73 2.59 -2.28
N LEU A 36 7.14 3.58 -2.95
CA LEU A 36 5.68 3.69 -3.05
C LEU A 36 5.06 2.50 -3.78
N CYS A 37 5.66 2.03 -4.88
CA CYS A 37 5.20 0.83 -5.57
C CYS A 37 5.20 -0.37 -4.63
N ASP A 38 6.29 -0.59 -3.88
CA ASP A 38 6.40 -1.71 -2.92
C ASP A 38 5.41 -1.59 -1.77
N LEU A 39 5.18 -0.37 -1.28
CA LEU A 39 4.18 -0.08 -0.23
C LEU A 39 2.79 -0.58 -0.63
N THR A 40 2.40 -0.43 -1.90
CA THR A 40 1.07 -0.91 -2.34
C THR A 40 0.90 -2.42 -2.16
N GLY A 41 1.97 -3.21 -2.30
CA GLY A 41 1.95 -4.65 -2.05
C GLY A 41 1.77 -4.99 -0.56
N GLU A 42 2.46 -4.26 0.32
CA GLU A 42 2.30 -4.42 1.78
C GLU A 42 0.91 -3.95 2.26
N LEU A 43 0.33 -2.95 1.61
CA LEU A 43 -1.05 -2.51 1.86
C LEU A 43 -2.06 -3.60 1.50
N VAL A 44 -1.88 -4.34 0.40
CA VAL A 44 -2.71 -5.52 0.09
C VAL A 44 -2.65 -6.54 1.23
N ARG A 45 -1.44 -6.88 1.70
CA ARG A 45 -1.26 -7.81 2.82
C ARG A 45 -1.96 -7.32 4.09
N LYS A 46 -1.82 -6.02 4.40
CA LYS A 46 -2.50 -5.40 5.54
C LYS A 46 -4.01 -5.51 5.39
N ALA A 47 -4.59 -5.18 4.24
CA ALA A 47 -6.03 -5.27 4.01
C ALA A 47 -6.55 -6.68 4.27
N VAL A 48 -5.87 -7.72 3.75
CA VAL A 48 -6.25 -9.11 4.03
C VAL A 48 -6.22 -9.42 5.53
N ASN A 49 -5.20 -8.97 6.26
CA ASN A 49 -5.12 -9.15 7.70
C ASN A 49 -6.23 -8.43 8.47
N GLU A 50 -6.61 -7.21 8.05
CA GLU A 50 -7.73 -6.47 8.63
C GLU A 50 -9.06 -7.22 8.40
N VAL A 51 -9.25 -7.80 7.21
CA VAL A 51 -10.43 -8.64 6.90
C VAL A 51 -10.50 -9.88 7.80
N ILE A 52 -9.37 -10.55 8.05
CA ILE A 52 -9.30 -11.73 8.94
C ILE A 52 -9.79 -11.38 10.35
N ILE A 53 -9.44 -10.20 10.87
CA ILE A 53 -9.89 -9.71 12.19
C ILE A 53 -11.24 -8.98 12.15
N LYS A 54 -11.96 -9.06 11.02
CA LYS A 54 -13.28 -8.44 10.77
C LYS A 54 -13.28 -6.90 10.82
N ASN A 55 -12.14 -6.27 10.59
CA ASN A 55 -12.03 -4.83 10.43
C ASN A 55 -12.20 -4.43 8.95
N PHE A 56 -13.44 -4.51 8.46
CA PHE A 56 -13.74 -4.33 7.04
C PHE A 56 -13.58 -2.87 6.57
N ASP A 57 -13.90 -1.90 7.43
CA ASP A 57 -13.74 -0.48 7.13
C ASP A 57 -12.29 -0.15 6.81
N SER A 58 -11.34 -0.71 7.57
CA SER A 58 -9.92 -0.52 7.28
C SER A 58 -9.49 -1.10 5.93
N ALA A 59 -10.10 -2.20 5.46
CA ALA A 59 -9.80 -2.75 4.14
C ALA A 59 -10.28 -1.83 3.01
N VAL A 60 -11.44 -1.19 3.19
CA VAL A 60 -11.98 -0.18 2.26
C VAL A 60 -11.09 1.06 2.25
N GLU A 61 -10.66 1.56 3.42
CA GLU A 61 -9.74 2.70 3.50
C GLU A 61 -8.41 2.40 2.79
N ILE A 62 -7.87 1.19 2.93
CA ILE A 62 -6.64 0.78 2.24
C ILE A 62 -6.86 0.73 0.73
N LYS A 63 -8.00 0.20 0.25
CA LYS A 63 -8.34 0.21 -1.18
C LYS A 63 -8.33 1.63 -1.73
N SER A 64 -9.00 2.57 -1.04
CA SER A 64 -9.04 3.99 -1.45
C SER A 64 -7.65 4.62 -1.49
N LEU A 65 -6.80 4.34 -0.51
CA LEU A 65 -5.43 4.84 -0.51
C LEU A 65 -4.61 4.33 -1.71
N VAL A 66 -4.73 3.05 -2.05
CA VAL A 66 -4.01 2.47 -3.21
C VAL A 66 -4.55 3.00 -4.53
N GLU A 67 -5.86 3.28 -4.60
CA GLU A 67 -6.49 3.94 -5.74
C GLU A 67 -5.97 5.38 -5.96
N GLU A 68 -5.85 6.16 -4.88
CA GLU A 68 -5.26 7.50 -4.92
C GLU A 68 -3.79 7.45 -5.41
N ILE A 69 -2.98 6.54 -4.84
CA ILE A 69 -1.59 6.35 -5.29
C ILE A 69 -1.56 6.00 -6.78
N TYR A 70 -2.38 5.04 -7.23
CA TYR A 70 -2.41 4.65 -8.63
C TYR A 70 -2.80 5.82 -9.54
N GLY A 71 -3.79 6.62 -9.13
CA GLY A 71 -4.22 7.83 -9.85
C GLY A 71 -3.07 8.82 -10.06
N GLU A 72 -2.26 9.07 -9.03
CA GLU A 72 -1.08 9.93 -9.16
C GLU A 72 -0.02 9.33 -10.09
N PHE A 73 0.17 8.01 -10.07
CA PHE A 73 1.10 7.34 -10.97
C PHE A 73 0.69 7.44 -12.45
N LEU A 74 -0.61 7.52 -12.75
CA LEU A 74 -1.10 7.74 -14.12
C LEU A 74 -0.74 9.13 -14.66
N ASN A 75 -0.53 10.12 -13.79
CA ASN A 75 -0.11 11.46 -14.18
C ASN A 75 1.38 11.54 -14.55
N PHE A 76 2.19 10.54 -14.18
CA PHE A 76 3.60 10.49 -14.53
C PHE A 76 3.81 9.89 -15.93
N ASN A 77 4.55 10.61 -16.78
CA ASN A 77 4.97 10.09 -18.08
C ASN A 77 6.22 9.19 -17.93
N LEU A 78 6.03 8.01 -17.34
CA LEU A 78 7.08 7.01 -17.16
C LEU A 78 7.38 6.33 -18.50
N ARG A 79 8.44 6.77 -19.19
CA ARG A 79 8.80 6.27 -20.53
C ARG A 79 9.15 4.77 -20.51
N ASN A 80 10.29 4.42 -19.94
CA ASN A 80 10.83 3.05 -19.90
C ASN A 80 11.73 2.92 -18.66
N GLY A 81 11.76 1.74 -18.03
CA GLY A 81 12.62 1.46 -16.87
C GLY A 81 11.95 0.57 -15.83
N GLU A 82 12.70 0.22 -14.79
CA GLU A 82 12.20 -0.62 -13.68
C GLU A 82 11.02 0.04 -12.95
N LEU A 83 11.03 1.37 -12.83
CA LEU A 83 9.92 2.12 -12.23
C LEU A 83 8.58 1.92 -12.97
N ARG A 84 8.61 1.85 -14.32
CA ARG A 84 7.41 1.57 -15.13
C ARG A 84 6.88 0.16 -14.88
N LYS A 85 7.76 -0.83 -14.78
CA LYS A 85 7.37 -2.22 -14.47
C LYS A 85 6.76 -2.31 -13.07
N LYS A 86 7.34 -1.60 -12.10
CA LYS A 86 6.80 -1.52 -10.74
C LYS A 86 5.47 -0.75 -10.67
N SER A 87 5.30 0.34 -11.43
CA SER A 87 4.03 1.06 -11.45
C SER A 87 2.88 0.20 -12.00
N ASP A 88 3.16 -0.65 -12.98
CA ASP A 88 2.17 -1.63 -13.48
C ASP A 88 1.74 -2.61 -12.38
N GLN A 89 2.59 -2.90 -11.40
CA GLN A 89 2.24 -3.76 -10.27
C GLN A 89 1.18 -3.12 -9.34
N ILE A 90 1.14 -1.79 -9.25
CA ILE A 90 0.13 -1.06 -8.49
C ILE A 90 -1.27 -1.39 -9.01
N LYS A 91 -1.45 -1.45 -10.35
CA LYS A 91 -2.72 -1.83 -10.99
C LYS A 91 -3.23 -3.18 -10.50
N TRP A 92 -2.33 -4.18 -10.46
CA TRP A 92 -2.68 -5.53 -10.01
C TRP A 92 -2.99 -5.59 -8.51
N ASN A 93 -2.28 -4.80 -7.70
CA ASN A 93 -2.55 -4.67 -6.28
C ASN A 93 -3.92 -4.02 -6.02
N LEU A 94 -4.25 -2.95 -6.76
CA LEU A 94 -5.55 -2.30 -6.71
C LEU A 94 -6.67 -3.28 -7.07
N LYS A 95 -6.50 -4.05 -8.15
CA LYS A 95 -7.50 -5.05 -8.57
C LYS A 95 -7.77 -6.09 -7.48
N LYS A 96 -6.73 -6.60 -6.80
CA LYS A 96 -6.89 -7.52 -5.66
C LYS A 96 -7.68 -6.89 -4.51
N LEU A 97 -7.43 -5.62 -4.21
CA LEU A 97 -8.16 -4.90 -3.16
C LEU A 97 -9.63 -4.68 -3.53
N GLU A 98 -9.92 -4.39 -4.81
CA GLU A 98 -11.29 -4.30 -5.31
C GLU A 98 -12.03 -5.64 -5.16
N ASP A 99 -11.39 -6.74 -5.51
CA ASP A 99 -11.98 -8.09 -5.38
C ASP A 99 -12.26 -8.43 -3.91
N VAL A 100 -11.33 -8.11 -3.00
CA VAL A 100 -11.53 -8.27 -1.55
C VAL A 100 -12.71 -7.43 -1.06
N VAL A 101 -12.78 -6.14 -1.40
CA VAL A 101 -13.87 -5.25 -0.97
C VAL A 101 -15.21 -5.70 -1.57
N PHE A 102 -15.21 -6.17 -2.81
CA PHE A 102 -16.38 -6.72 -3.47
C PHE A 102 -16.92 -7.94 -2.72
N GLU A 103 -16.06 -8.89 -2.34
CA GLU A 103 -16.47 -10.07 -1.57
C GLU A 103 -17.07 -9.71 -0.20
N ILE A 104 -16.47 -8.76 0.51
CA ILE A 104 -16.98 -8.27 1.81
C ILE A 104 -18.38 -7.68 1.62
N LYS A 105 -18.56 -6.85 0.58
CA LYS A 105 -19.85 -6.21 0.29
C LYS A 105 -20.92 -7.24 -0.10
N MET A 106 -20.57 -8.20 -0.94
CA MET A 106 -21.47 -9.29 -1.35
C MET A 106 -21.93 -10.15 -0.17
N LYS A 107 -21.11 -10.30 0.85
CA LYS A 107 -21.43 -11.06 2.07
C LYS A 107 -22.18 -10.24 3.13
N GLY A 108 -22.52 -8.97 2.86
CA GLY A 108 -23.21 -8.08 3.80
C GLY A 108 -22.38 -7.74 5.05
N MET A 109 -21.06 -7.75 4.92
CA MET A 109 -20.12 -7.53 6.03
C MET A 109 -19.75 -6.05 6.21
N LEU A 110 -20.01 -5.20 5.21
CA LEU A 110 -19.95 -3.74 5.32
C LEU A 110 -21.32 -3.21 5.75
N ARG A 111 -21.32 -2.30 6.72
CA ARG A 111 -22.53 -1.61 7.19
C ARG A 111 -22.84 -0.39 6.34
#